data_AF-A0A2N0H4H6-F1
#
_entry.id   AF-A0A2N0H4H6-F1
#
_cell.length_a   1.000
_cell.length_b   1.000
_cell.length_c   1.000
_cell.angle_alpha   90.00
_cell.angle_beta   90.00
_cell.angle_gamma   90.00
#
_symmetry.space_group_name_H-M   'P 1'
#
loop_
_entity.id
_entity.type
_entity.pdbx_description
1 polymer ?
#
loop_
_entity_poly.entity_id
_entity_poly.type
_entity_poly.pdbx_seq_one_letter_code
_entity_poly.pdbx_strand_id
1 'polypeptide(L)'
;MLNRTTTRRVSLALCAAMLCAASSVASEATPRVAVNDPKVLMLAAIDAPDGRAAGMLTGELADAITQRFSATSALFMDVTTLARYAQDGCRRLNVRFWQEGIRLTPGQAPKQQTIDIGINYCRNGQPPANLRLEKTP
;
A
#
# COMPACT_ATOMS: atom_id res chain seq x y z
N MET A 1 -58.06 -51.14 33.59
CA MET A 1 -56.91 -51.77 34.30
C MET A 1 -55.86 -52.18 33.26
N LEU A 2 -54.57 -52.04 33.60
CA LEU A 2 -53.32 -52.21 32.79
C LEU A 2 -53.04 -51.06 31.79
N ASN A 3 -52.10 -50.14 32.03
CA ASN A 3 -50.64 -50.21 32.26
C ASN A 3 -49.84 -50.72 31.05
N ARG A 4 -49.09 -49.82 30.37
CA ARG A 4 -47.88 -50.17 29.61
C ARG A 4 -47.01 -48.94 29.30
N THR A 5 -45.86 -48.95 29.96
CA THR A 5 -44.64 -48.18 29.72
C THR A 5 -44.15 -48.24 28.27
N THR A 6 -43.69 -47.13 27.67
CA THR A 6 -42.61 -47.15 26.68
C THR A 6 -41.90 -45.80 26.58
N THR A 7 -40.63 -45.79 26.99
CA THR A 7 -39.62 -44.74 26.87
C THR A 7 -39.28 -44.46 25.40
N ARG A 8 -39.16 -43.19 24.98
CA ARG A 8 -38.47 -42.85 23.72
C ARG A 8 -37.73 -41.50 23.81
N ARG A 9 -36.43 -41.64 24.11
CA ARG A 9 -35.27 -40.85 23.67
C ARG A 9 -35.53 -39.39 23.29
N VAL A 10 -35.18 -38.47 24.20
CA VAL A 10 -34.98 -37.06 23.92
C VAL A 10 -33.66 -36.91 23.15
N SER A 11 -33.75 -36.71 21.84
CA SER A 11 -32.62 -36.27 21.02
C SER A 11 -32.47 -34.75 21.20
N LEU A 12 -31.49 -34.32 22.00
CA LEU A 12 -31.13 -32.91 22.13
C LEU A 12 -30.41 -32.46 20.84
N ALA A 13 -31.12 -31.70 20.00
CA ALA A 13 -30.53 -31.03 18.86
C ALA A 13 -29.75 -29.80 19.35
N LEU A 14 -28.42 -29.84 19.29
CA LEU A 14 -27.56 -28.68 19.56
C LEU A 14 -27.34 -27.92 18.24
N CYS A 15 -28.19 -26.93 17.97
CA CYS A 15 -27.96 -25.95 16.91
C CYS A 15 -26.89 -24.95 17.39
N ALA A 16 -25.62 -25.22 17.10
CA ALA A 16 -24.55 -24.24 17.24
C ALA A 16 -24.58 -23.27 16.05
N ALA A 17 -25.24 -22.12 16.22
CA ALA A 17 -25.17 -21.03 15.27
C ALA A 17 -23.79 -20.36 15.35
N MET A 18 -22.89 -20.73 14.44
CA MET A 18 -21.65 -19.98 14.19
C MET A 18 -21.99 -18.65 13.51
N LEU A 19 -21.99 -17.58 14.29
CA LEU A 19 -22.12 -16.21 13.80
C LEU A 19 -20.74 -15.79 13.26
N CYS A 20 -20.50 -16.03 11.96
CA CYS A 20 -19.34 -15.48 11.26
C CYS A 20 -19.52 -13.96 11.13
N ALA A 21 -18.93 -13.20 12.05
CA ALA A 21 -18.78 -11.76 11.91
C ALA A 21 -17.81 -11.50 10.75
N ALA A 22 -18.35 -11.17 9.58
CA ALA A 22 -17.57 -10.67 8.45
C ALA A 22 -17.05 -9.27 8.82
N SER A 23 -15.87 -9.20 9.42
CA SER A 23 -15.14 -7.95 9.57
C SER A 23 -14.69 -7.49 8.19
N SER A 24 -15.45 -6.60 7.57
CA SER A 24 -15.01 -5.84 6.40
C SER A 24 -13.74 -5.08 6.80
N VAL A 25 -12.59 -5.58 6.36
CA VAL A 25 -11.33 -4.82 6.42
C VAL A 25 -11.49 -3.61 5.50
N ALA A 26 -11.97 -2.50 6.05
CA ALA A 26 -11.87 -1.22 5.37
C ALA A 26 -10.37 -0.96 5.17
N SER A 27 -9.95 -0.83 3.91
CA SER A 27 -8.59 -0.41 3.60
C SER A 27 -8.41 1.00 4.17
N GLU A 28 -7.78 1.13 5.34
CA GLU A 28 -7.41 2.42 5.88
C GLU A 28 -6.52 3.12 4.85
N ALA A 29 -7.02 4.20 4.26
CA ALA A 29 -6.23 5.02 3.35
C ALA A 29 -5.08 5.62 4.17
N THR A 30 -3.84 5.20 3.90
CA THR A 30 -2.65 5.76 4.54
C THR A 30 -2.69 7.29 4.39
N PRO A 31 -2.67 8.05 5.51
CA PRO A 31 -2.69 9.51 5.45
C PRO A 31 -1.58 10.03 4.54
N ARG A 32 -1.94 10.84 3.54
CA ARG A 32 -0.99 11.41 2.58
C ARG A 32 -0.51 12.77 3.06
N VAL A 33 0.70 12.82 3.60
CA VAL A 33 1.34 14.05 4.04
C VAL A 33 1.94 14.80 2.84
N ALA A 34 1.84 16.12 2.83
CA ALA A 34 2.52 16.97 1.86
C ALA A 34 4.03 16.97 2.10
N VAL A 35 4.82 16.66 1.08
CA VAL A 35 6.28 16.62 1.14
C VAL A 35 6.89 17.31 -0.07
N ASN A 36 7.91 18.14 0.16
CA ASN A 36 8.63 18.83 -0.92
C ASN A 36 9.78 17.98 -1.50
N ASP A 37 10.25 16.96 -0.77
CA ASP A 37 11.33 16.07 -1.21
C ASP A 37 10.87 14.60 -1.21
N PRO A 38 10.86 13.93 -2.38
CA PRO A 38 10.56 12.50 -2.51
C PRO A 38 11.39 11.59 -1.59
N LYS A 39 12.62 12.00 -1.25
CA LYS A 39 13.50 11.24 -0.36
C LYS A 39 12.86 10.96 0.99
N VAL A 40 12.04 11.88 1.51
CA VAL A 40 11.35 11.73 2.80
C VAL A 40 10.52 10.45 2.82
N LEU A 41 9.75 10.18 1.76
CA LEU A 41 8.90 8.99 1.67
C LEU A 41 9.72 7.72 1.40
N MET A 42 10.84 7.81 0.67
CA MET A 42 11.73 6.67 0.49
C MET A 42 12.36 6.21 1.81
N LEU A 43 12.82 7.17 2.63
CA LEU A 43 13.35 6.88 3.96
C LEU A 43 12.26 6.37 4.90
N ALA A 44 11.07 6.97 4.86
CA ALA A 44 9.93 6.49 5.65
C ALA A 44 9.58 5.03 5.32
N ALA A 45 9.56 4.64 4.05
CA ALA A 45 9.30 3.25 3.65
C ALA A 45 10.44 2.28 4.03
N ILE A 46 11.69 2.75 4.09
CA ILE A 46 12.83 1.95 4.60
C ILE A 46 12.67 1.67 6.10
N ASP A 47 12.25 2.69 6.85
CA ASP A 47 12.13 2.67 8.31
C ASP A 47 10.79 2.05 8.78
N ALA A 48 9.76 2.00 7.91
CA ALA A 48 8.44 1.45 8.23
C ALA A 48 8.45 -0.08 8.42
N PRO A 49 7.77 -0.61 9.46
CA PRO A 49 7.67 -2.05 9.69
C PRO A 49 7.02 -2.81 8.52
N ASP A 50 5.97 -2.24 7.94
CA ASP A 50 5.26 -2.78 6.78
C ASP A 50 5.94 -2.45 5.44
N GLY A 51 7.00 -1.65 5.48
CA GLY A 51 7.79 -1.25 4.32
C GLY A 51 7.08 -0.27 3.39
N ARG A 52 6.08 0.48 3.87
CA ARG A 52 5.24 1.36 3.03
C ARG A 52 5.30 2.80 3.50
N ALA A 53 5.21 3.72 2.54
CA ALA A 53 4.97 5.13 2.79
C ALA A 53 4.19 5.75 1.63
N ALA A 54 3.38 6.76 1.92
CA ALA A 54 2.59 7.47 0.91
C ALA A 54 2.55 8.97 1.22
N GLY A 55 2.50 9.79 0.18
CA GLY A 55 2.40 11.24 0.34
C GLY A 55 1.94 11.96 -0.92
N MET A 56 1.85 13.27 -0.77
CA MET A 56 1.54 14.22 -1.83
C MET A 56 2.78 15.08 -2.05
N LEU A 57 3.30 15.11 -3.27
CA LEU A 57 4.45 15.93 -3.63
C LEU A 57 4.01 17.38 -3.84
N THR A 58 4.76 18.30 -3.27
CA THR A 58 4.52 19.74 -3.34
C THR A 58 5.80 20.49 -3.76
N GLY A 59 5.66 21.77 -4.11
CA GLY A 59 6.75 22.62 -4.55
C GLY A 59 6.88 22.69 -6.07
N GLU A 60 7.82 23.51 -6.55
CA GLU A 60 7.91 23.96 -7.95
C GLU A 60 7.96 22.81 -8.96
N LEU A 61 8.67 21.72 -8.65
CA LEU A 61 8.75 20.56 -9.54
C LEU A 61 7.39 19.85 -9.67
N ALA A 62 6.67 19.66 -8.56
CA ALA A 62 5.35 19.04 -8.57
C ALA A 62 4.33 19.90 -9.33
N ASP A 63 4.42 21.23 -9.17
CA ASP A 63 3.58 22.19 -9.88
C ASP A 63 3.86 22.17 -11.38
N ALA A 64 5.14 22.15 -11.78
CA ALA A 64 5.54 22.07 -13.18
C ALA A 64 5.05 20.78 -13.86
N ILE A 65 5.14 19.63 -13.18
CA ILE A 65 4.60 18.35 -13.69
C ILE A 65 3.08 18.44 -13.86
N THR A 66 2.38 18.94 -12.84
CA THR A 66 0.92 19.11 -12.85
C THR A 66 0.48 19.99 -14.02
N GLN A 67 1.16 21.12 -14.24
CA GLN A 67 0.91 22.02 -15.36
C GLN A 67 1.21 21.36 -16.71
N ARG A 68 2.36 20.68 -16.84
CA ARG A 68 2.79 20.04 -18.09
C ARG A 68 1.79 19.00 -18.58
N PHE A 69 1.11 18.31 -17.68
CA PHE A 69 0.13 17.28 -17.99
C PHE A 69 -1.32 17.77 -17.89
N SER A 70 -1.53 19.07 -17.63
CA SER A 70 -2.85 19.66 -17.40
C SER A 70 -3.69 18.83 -16.40
N ALA A 71 -3.02 18.31 -15.37
CA ALA A 71 -3.63 17.44 -14.38
C ALA A 71 -4.56 18.26 -13.47
N THR A 72 -5.62 17.63 -12.98
CA THR A 72 -6.57 18.28 -12.05
C THR A 72 -6.35 17.87 -10.60
N SER A 73 -5.41 16.95 -10.35
CA SER A 73 -5.02 16.51 -9.01
C SER A 73 -3.57 16.84 -8.70
N ALA A 74 -3.24 16.89 -7.41
CA ALA A 74 -1.86 16.91 -6.95
C ALA A 74 -1.09 15.65 -7.41
N LEU A 75 0.24 15.75 -7.43
CA LEU A 75 1.14 14.63 -7.70
C LEU A 75 1.31 13.77 -6.46
N PHE A 76 0.87 12.52 -6.53
CA PHE A 76 0.98 11.57 -5.43
C PHE A 76 2.17 10.63 -5.63
N MET A 77 2.76 10.20 -4.51
CA MET A 77 3.81 9.19 -4.50
C MET A 77 3.53 8.12 -3.45
N ASP A 78 3.65 6.87 -3.87
CA ASP A 78 3.61 5.68 -3.03
C ASP A 78 4.95 4.97 -3.10
N VAL A 79 5.47 4.54 -1.96
CA VAL A 79 6.72 3.78 -1.87
C VAL A 79 6.43 2.46 -1.18
N THR A 80 6.87 1.36 -1.79
CA THR A 80 6.77 0.01 -1.21
C THR A 80 8.13 -0.68 -1.26
N THR A 81 8.56 -1.24 -0.13
CA THR A 81 9.72 -2.12 -0.07
C THR A 81 9.39 -3.44 -0.74
N LEU A 82 10.08 -3.73 -1.85
CA LEU A 82 9.97 -4.99 -2.58
C LEU A 82 10.91 -6.07 -2.02
N ALA A 83 12.07 -5.67 -1.53
CA ALA A 83 13.04 -6.59 -0.94
C ALA A 83 13.96 -5.86 0.05
N ARG A 84 14.48 -6.62 1.02
CA ARG A 84 15.50 -6.17 1.96
C ARG A 84 16.87 -6.70 1.51
N TYR A 85 17.87 -5.83 1.46
CA TYR A 85 19.25 -6.24 1.20
C TYR A 85 19.95 -6.62 2.51
N ALA A 86 20.96 -7.48 2.42
CA ALA A 86 21.79 -7.90 3.54
C ALA A 86 22.65 -6.75 4.12
N GLN A 87 22.78 -5.65 3.38
CA GLN A 87 23.37 -4.42 3.89
C GLN A 87 22.30 -3.63 4.66
N ASP A 88 22.60 -3.31 5.92
CA ASP A 88 21.67 -2.60 6.80
C ASP A 88 21.18 -1.27 6.21
N GLY A 89 19.89 -1.00 6.39
CA GLY A 89 19.24 0.21 5.90
C GLY A 89 19.09 0.28 4.37
N CYS A 90 19.39 -0.80 3.63
CA CYS A 90 19.24 -0.86 2.17
C CYS A 90 18.04 -1.72 1.75
N ARG A 91 17.28 -1.21 0.78
CA ARG A 91 16.05 -1.83 0.27
C ARG A 91 15.96 -1.72 -1.25
N ARG A 92 15.28 -2.69 -1.88
CA ARG A 92 14.69 -2.52 -3.21
C ARG A 92 13.33 -1.87 -2.99
N LEU A 93 13.12 -0.68 -3.53
CA LEU A 93 11.86 0.05 -3.45
C LEU A 93 11.16 0.05 -4.82
N ASN A 94 9.84 -0.05 -4.81
CA ASN A 94 8.98 0.48 -5.87
C ASN A 94 8.57 1.89 -5.45
N VAL A 95 8.79 2.86 -6.33
CA VAL A 95 8.34 4.24 -6.20
C VAL A 95 7.31 4.47 -7.30
N ARG A 96 6.05 4.59 -6.89
CA ARG A 96 4.91 4.79 -7.76
C ARG A 96 4.47 6.24 -7.70
N PHE A 97 4.55 6.95 -8.82
CA PHE A 97 3.95 8.26 -8.99
C PHE A 97 2.60 8.11 -9.66
N TRP A 98 1.60 8.90 -9.23
CA TRP A 98 0.33 8.93 -9.93
C TRP A 98 -0.39 10.28 -9.79
N GLN A 99 -1.19 10.59 -10.80
CA GLN A 99 -2.08 11.75 -10.83
C GLN A 99 -3.36 11.39 -11.58
N GLU A 100 -4.47 11.95 -11.13
CA GLU A 100 -5.74 11.94 -11.83
C GLU A 100 -5.87 13.16 -12.74
N GLY A 101 -6.83 13.10 -13.66
CA GLY A 101 -7.15 14.24 -14.49
C GLY A 101 -6.14 14.58 -15.59
N ILE A 102 -5.15 13.73 -15.84
CA ILE A 102 -4.13 14.00 -16.86
C ILE A 102 -4.72 13.92 -18.26
N ARG A 103 -4.41 14.93 -19.09
CA ARG A 103 -4.70 14.95 -20.52
C ARG A 103 -3.39 14.95 -21.31
N LEU A 104 -3.05 13.79 -21.89
CA LEU A 104 -1.81 13.65 -22.66
C LEU A 104 -1.92 14.25 -24.07
N THR A 105 -3.12 14.17 -24.66
CA THR A 105 -3.40 14.68 -26.01
C THR A 105 -4.64 15.57 -25.96
N PRO A 106 -4.68 16.71 -26.68
CA PRO A 106 -5.88 17.52 -26.82
C PRO A 106 -7.07 16.68 -27.30
N GLY A 107 -8.25 16.89 -26.70
CA GLY A 107 -9.47 16.15 -27.02
C GLY A 107 -9.64 14.80 -26.32
N GLN A 108 -8.62 14.29 -25.60
CA GLN A 108 -8.79 13.09 -24.77
C GLN A 108 -9.47 13.42 -23.43
N ALA A 109 -10.28 12.46 -22.96
CA ALA A 109 -10.82 12.50 -21.61
C ALA A 109 -9.70 12.46 -20.56
N PRO A 110 -9.86 13.15 -19.41
CA PRO A 110 -8.90 13.06 -18.32
C PRO A 110 -8.82 11.62 -17.80
N LYS A 111 -7.61 11.16 -17.49
CA LYS A 111 -7.38 9.82 -16.93
C LYS A 111 -6.35 9.85 -15.82
N GLN A 112 -6.40 8.84 -14.96
CA GLN A 112 -5.29 8.59 -14.05
C GLN A 112 -4.08 8.09 -14.84
N GLN A 113 -2.91 8.65 -14.58
CA GLN A 113 -1.64 8.10 -15.05
C GLN A 113 -0.79 7.67 -13.86
N THR A 114 -0.07 6.57 -14.06
CA THR A 114 0.76 5.94 -13.04
C THR A 114 2.11 5.61 -13.66
N ILE A 115 3.17 5.87 -12.93
CA ILE A 115 4.55 5.53 -13.30
C ILE A 115 5.15 4.77 -12.13
N ASP A 116 5.62 3.55 -12.40
CA ASP A 116 6.28 2.68 -11.42
C ASP A 116 7.78 2.63 -11.70
N ILE A 117 8.59 3.00 -10.70
CA ILE A 117 10.05 3.03 -10.80
C ILE A 117 10.64 2.13 -9.71
N GLY A 118 11.45 1.15 -10.11
CA GLY A 118 12.18 0.32 -9.16
C GLY A 118 13.56 0.90 -8.86
N ILE A 119 13.85 1.21 -7.59
CA ILE A 119 15.14 1.80 -7.17
C ILE A 119 15.81 0.95 -6.06
N ASN A 120 17.14 0.84 -6.13
CA ASN A 120 17.95 0.28 -5.05
C ASN A 120 18.44 1.44 -4.20
N TYR A 121 17.97 1.55 -2.96
CA TYR A 121 18.18 2.74 -2.16
C TYR A 121 18.55 2.36 -0.73
N CYS A 122 19.57 3.03 -0.21
CA CYS A 122 19.97 2.92 1.18
C CYS A 122 19.59 4.19 1.94
N ARG A 123 19.44 4.06 3.26
CA ARG A 123 19.10 5.16 4.15
C ARG A 123 20.08 6.35 4.09
N ASN A 124 21.34 6.09 3.73
CA ASN A 124 22.37 7.11 3.52
C ASN A 124 22.25 7.85 2.16
N GLY A 125 21.27 7.49 1.32
CA GLY A 125 21.02 8.09 0.01
C GLY A 125 21.83 7.50 -1.14
N GLN A 126 22.69 6.52 -0.89
CA GLN A 126 23.50 5.83 -1.90
C GLN A 126 22.82 4.52 -2.33
N PRO A 127 23.20 3.96 -3.50
CA PRO A 127 22.85 2.57 -3.81
C PRO A 127 23.56 1.59 -2.85
N PRO A 128 23.03 0.37 -2.68
CA PRO A 128 23.72 -0.66 -1.92
C PRO A 128 25.05 -1.05 -2.59
N ALA A 129 26.05 -1.42 -1.79
CA ALA A 129 27.36 -1.83 -2.31
C ALA A 129 27.28 -3.14 -3.11
N ASN A 130 26.28 -3.97 -2.82
CA ASN A 130 25.94 -5.18 -3.57
C ASN A 130 24.44 -5.50 -3.41
N LEU A 131 23.90 -6.30 -4.31
CA LEU A 131 22.47 -6.64 -4.34
C LEU A 131 22.13 -7.92 -3.59
N ARG A 132 22.97 -8.38 -2.64
CA ARG A 132 22.67 -9.58 -1.86
C ARG A 132 21.44 -9.30 -0.99
N LEU A 133 20.44 -10.16 -1.11
CA LEU A 133 19.23 -10.09 -0.31
C LEU A 133 19.51 -10.51 1.13
N GLU A 134 18.78 -9.91 2.06
CA GLU A 134 18.67 -10.42 3.43
C GLU A 134 18.09 -11.83 3.37
N LYS A 135 18.69 -12.77 4.10
CA LYS A 135 18.13 -14.12 4.17
C LYS A 135 16.88 -14.04 5.04
N THR A 136 15.73 -14.47 4.50
CA THR A 136 14.56 -14.71 5.32
C THR A 136 14.93 -15.74 6.39
N PRO A 137 14.69 -15.46 7.68
CA PRO A 137 14.96 -16.41 8.76
C PRO A 137 14.14 -17.69 8.62
#